data_AF-A0A382LB99-F1
#
_entry.id   AF-A0A382LB99-F1
#
_cell.length_a   1.000
_cell.length_b   1.000
_cell.length_c   1.000
_cell.angle_alpha   90.00
_cell.angle_beta   90.00
_cell.angle_gamma   90.00
#
_symmetry.space_group_name_H-M   'P 1'
#
loop_
_entity.id
_entity.type
_entity.pdbx_description
1 polymer ?
#
loop_
_entity_poly.entity_id
_entity_poly.type
_entity_poly.pdbx_seq_one_letter_code
_entity_poly.pdbx_strand_id
1 'polypeptide(L)'
;MERKTESARDPVAARDEHRRCTAASADPRSAGRRETLKRLGRSFGALAVGPLVMNGTACAPIIDPNTITEIPISDLPQGRKIIFHANRRVELSRSGDTVEARLMVCTHEFCDLAWHEAEDNYRCACHDGKF
;
A
#
# COMPACT_ATOMS: atom_id res chain seq x y z
N MET A 1 38.55 69.48 -47.61
CA MET A 1 37.28 69.56 -46.87
C MET A 1 36.32 68.59 -47.54
N GLU A 2 36.21 67.36 -47.02
CA GLU A 2 35.22 66.98 -45.97
C GLU A 2 33.78 67.23 -46.46
N ARG A 3 32.87 66.25 -46.42
CA ARG A 3 32.55 65.45 -45.23
C ARG A 3 31.82 64.16 -45.64
N LYS A 4 32.23 63.04 -45.04
CA LYS A 4 31.47 61.79 -44.97
C LYS A 4 30.09 62.09 -44.35
N THR A 5 29.02 61.62 -44.98
CA THR A 5 27.71 61.51 -44.31
C THR A 5 27.31 60.04 -44.24
N GLU A 6 27.73 59.46 -43.13
CA GLU A 6 26.96 58.58 -42.24
C GLU A 6 25.73 57.89 -42.85
N SER A 7 25.88 56.58 -43.04
CA SER A 7 24.81 55.62 -43.26
C SER A 7 23.84 55.65 -42.08
N ALA A 8 22.72 56.35 -42.23
CA ALA A 8 21.59 56.27 -41.31
C ALA A 8 21.07 54.83 -41.31
N ARG A 9 21.32 54.11 -40.21
CA ARG A 9 20.69 52.81 -39.93
C ARG A 9 19.17 53.02 -39.96
N ASP A 10 18.52 52.30 -40.86
CA ASP A 10 17.09 52.38 -41.09
C ASP A 10 16.32 52.03 -39.80
N PRO A 11 15.60 53.00 -39.17
CA PRO A 11 14.87 52.76 -37.93
C PRO A 11 13.68 51.81 -38.13
N VAL A 12 13.31 51.49 -39.38
CA VAL A 12 12.29 50.50 -39.72
C VAL A 12 12.82 49.08 -39.48
N ALA A 13 14.08 48.81 -39.85
CA ALA A 13 14.71 47.50 -39.65
C ALA A 13 14.88 47.15 -38.15
N ALA A 14 15.27 48.13 -37.33
CA ALA A 14 15.40 47.95 -35.88
C ALA A 14 14.04 47.76 -35.17
N ARG A 15 12.97 48.38 -35.69
CA ARG A 15 11.60 48.17 -35.19
C ARG A 15 11.07 46.77 -35.52
N ASP A 16 11.41 46.25 -36.69
CA ASP A 16 11.00 44.91 -37.11
C ASP A 16 11.69 43.81 -36.30
N GLU A 17 12.96 44.02 -35.94
CA GLU A 17 13.73 43.08 -35.12
C GLU A 17 13.27 43.08 -33.66
N HIS A 18 12.92 44.24 -33.11
CA HIS A 18 12.35 44.35 -31.76
C HIS A 18 10.93 43.75 -31.66
N ARG A 19 10.12 43.86 -32.72
CA ARG A 19 8.81 43.21 -32.83
C ARG A 19 8.93 41.68 -32.96
N ARG A 20 9.97 41.21 -33.64
CA ARG A 20 10.28 39.77 -33.78
C ARG A 20 10.75 39.15 -32.47
N CYS A 21 11.50 39.88 -31.64
CA CYS A 21 11.95 39.42 -30.32
C CYS A 21 10.86 39.47 -29.23
N THR A 22 9.87 40.35 -29.33
CA THR A 22 8.76 40.45 -28.35
C THR A 22 7.58 39.53 -28.66
N ALA A 23 7.49 39.02 -29.89
CA ALA A 23 6.48 38.03 -30.30
C ALA A 23 6.85 36.56 -29.95
N ALA A 24 7.99 36.31 -29.30
CA ALA A 24 8.31 35.02 -28.71
C ALA A 24 7.60 34.79 -27.35
N SER A 25 6.45 35.45 -27.12
CA SER A 25 5.50 34.93 -26.16
C SER A 25 4.95 33.63 -26.74
N ALA A 26 5.36 32.50 -26.16
CA ALA A 26 4.93 31.19 -26.61
C ALA A 26 3.42 31.18 -26.83
N ASP A 27 2.98 30.99 -28.09
CA ASP A 27 1.56 31.03 -28.44
C ASP A 27 0.77 30.12 -27.48
N PRO A 28 -0.17 30.69 -26.68
CA PRO A 28 -0.92 29.91 -25.71
C PRO A 28 -1.76 28.81 -26.36
N ARG A 29 -1.98 28.86 -27.69
CA ARG A 29 -2.71 27.87 -28.47
C ARG A 29 -1.82 26.92 -29.27
N SER A 30 -0.49 27.02 -29.14
CA SER A 30 0.46 26.19 -29.89
C SER A 30 0.20 24.69 -29.71
N ALA A 31 0.38 23.93 -30.81
CA ALA A 31 0.18 22.49 -30.81
C ALA A 31 1.08 21.77 -29.80
N GLY A 32 2.33 22.24 -29.62
CA GLY A 32 3.27 21.70 -28.63
C GLY A 32 2.79 21.87 -27.19
N ARG A 33 2.28 23.05 -26.81
CA ARG A 33 1.72 23.29 -25.47
C ARG A 33 0.48 22.42 -25.21
N ARG A 34 -0.39 22.26 -26.21
CA ARG A 34 -1.57 21.38 -26.11
C ARG A 34 -1.18 19.91 -25.90
N GLU A 35 -0.15 19.44 -26.60
CA GLU A 35 0.33 18.07 -26.45
C GLU A 35 0.99 17.83 -25.09
N THR A 36 1.79 18.77 -24.60
CA THR A 36 2.36 18.70 -23.24
C THR A 36 1.27 18.67 -22.16
N LEU A 37 0.23 19.51 -22.29
CA LEU A 37 -0.90 19.50 -21.36
C LEU A 37 -1.69 18.19 -21.41
N LYS A 38 -1.89 17.60 -22.59
CA LYS A 38 -2.53 16.28 -22.74
C LYS A 38 -1.72 15.17 -22.07
N ARG A 39 -0.39 15.19 -22.23
CA ARG A 39 0.50 14.21 -21.59
C ARG A 39 0.46 14.32 -20.07
N LEU A 40 0.58 15.55 -19.54
CA LEU A 40 0.46 15.80 -18.10
C LEU A 40 -0.91 15.36 -17.57
N GLY A 41 -2.00 15.71 -18.24
CA GLY A 41 -3.35 15.28 -17.85
C GLY A 41 -3.54 13.76 -17.84
N ARG A 42 -2.97 13.05 -18.81
CA ARG A 42 -2.96 11.57 -18.84
C ARG A 42 -2.15 10.98 -17.69
N SER A 43 -0.98 11.55 -17.39
CA SER A 43 -0.13 11.10 -16.28
C SER A 43 -0.79 11.31 -14.91
N PHE A 44 -1.38 12.49 -14.66
CA PHE A 44 -2.12 12.74 -13.42
C PHE A 44 -3.39 11.90 -13.33
N GLY A 45 -4.10 11.69 -14.44
CA GLY A 45 -5.24 10.78 -14.49
C GLY A 45 -4.86 9.35 -14.13
N ALA A 46 -3.76 8.82 -14.66
CA ALA A 46 -3.27 7.48 -14.33
C ALA A 46 -2.89 7.32 -12.84
N LEU A 47 -2.29 8.36 -12.24
CA LEU A 47 -1.93 8.36 -10.82
C LEU A 47 -3.15 8.40 -9.89
N ALA A 48 -4.24 9.05 -10.30
CA ALA A 48 -5.46 9.14 -9.50
C ALA A 48 -6.29 7.84 -9.50
N VAL A 49 -6.19 7.02 -10.56
CA VAL A 49 -6.97 5.77 -10.69
C VAL A 49 -6.51 4.72 -9.69
N GLY A 50 -5.21 4.59 -9.42
CA GLY A 50 -4.66 3.59 -8.50
C GLY A 50 -5.28 3.62 -7.10
N PRO A 51 -5.26 4.77 -6.40
CA PRO A 51 -5.87 4.90 -5.07
C PRO A 51 -7.39 4.64 -5.04
N LEU A 52 -8.12 5.06 -6.08
CA LEU A 52 -9.56 4.83 -6.21
C LEU A 52 -9.89 3.33 -6.32
N VAL A 53 -9.13 2.61 -7.16
CA VAL A 53 -9.29 1.16 -7.31
C VAL A 53 -8.90 0.44 -6.01
N MET A 54 -7.75 0.77 -5.42
CA MET A 54 -7.30 0.14 -4.17
C MET A 54 -8.27 0.31 -3.01
N ASN A 55 -8.92 1.47 -2.89
CA ASN A 55 -9.92 1.71 -1.85
C ASN A 55 -11.25 0.98 -2.14
N GLY A 56 -11.70 0.98 -3.39
CA GLY A 56 -12.95 0.32 -3.79
C GLY A 56 -12.89 -1.21 -3.75
N THR A 57 -11.69 -1.80 -3.84
CA THR A 57 -11.47 -3.26 -3.79
C THR A 57 -10.77 -3.70 -2.50
N ALA A 58 -10.72 -2.87 -1.48
CA ALA A 58 -10.09 -3.22 -0.22
C ALA A 58 -10.92 -4.29 0.50
N CYS A 59 -10.52 -5.56 0.35
CA CYS A 59 -11.06 -6.69 1.09
C CYS A 59 -10.21 -7.06 2.31
N ALA A 60 -9.20 -6.25 2.64
CA ALA A 60 -8.38 -6.47 3.83
C ALA A 60 -9.28 -6.34 5.06
N PRO A 61 -9.29 -7.34 5.97
CA PRO A 61 -10.09 -7.24 7.18
C PRO A 61 -9.59 -6.06 8.03
N ILE A 62 -10.51 -5.36 8.67
CA ILE A 62 -10.17 -4.43 9.74
C ILE A 62 -9.73 -5.29 10.92
N ILE A 63 -8.42 -5.38 11.13
CA ILE A 63 -7.85 -6.05 12.30
C ILE A 63 -7.89 -5.04 13.43
N ASP A 64 -8.58 -5.37 14.52
CA ASP A 64 -8.41 -4.63 15.77
C ASP A 64 -7.10 -5.09 16.43
N PRO A 65 -6.04 -4.26 16.43
CA PRO A 65 -4.76 -4.64 17.01
C PRO A 65 -4.82 -4.76 18.54
N ASN A 66 -5.92 -4.33 19.16
CA ASN A 66 -6.11 -4.33 20.61
C ASN A 66 -7.09 -5.40 21.09
N THR A 67 -7.49 -6.36 20.24
CA THR A 67 -8.21 -7.53 20.74
C THR A 67 -7.25 -8.34 21.61
N ILE A 68 -7.24 -8.03 22.90
CA ILE A 68 -6.47 -8.71 23.94
C ILE A 68 -7.45 -9.56 24.75
N THR A 69 -7.12 -10.83 24.96
CA THR A 69 -7.86 -11.68 25.89
C THR A 69 -7.03 -11.86 27.15
N GLU A 70 -7.45 -11.19 28.22
CA GLU A 70 -6.85 -11.36 29.55
C GLU A 70 -7.49 -12.57 30.25
N ILE A 71 -6.65 -13.43 30.84
CA ILE A 71 -7.09 -14.64 31.52
C ILE A 71 -6.36 -14.70 32.87
N PRO A 72 -7.09 -14.60 34.00
CA PRO A 72 -6.50 -14.77 35.31
C PRO A 72 -5.87 -16.17 35.44
N ILE A 73 -4.67 -16.24 36.00
CA ILE A 73 -3.98 -17.53 36.20
C ILE A 73 -4.76 -18.47 37.14
N SER A 74 -5.61 -17.92 38.02
CA SER A 74 -6.56 -18.69 38.84
C SER A 74 -7.58 -19.47 38.02
N ASP A 75 -7.91 -18.99 36.82
CA ASP A 75 -8.97 -19.51 35.97
C ASP A 75 -8.43 -20.51 34.94
N LEU A 76 -7.10 -20.66 34.89
CA LEU A 76 -6.40 -21.65 34.07
C LEU A 76 -6.04 -22.85 34.96
N PRO A 77 -6.77 -23.98 34.84
CA PRO A 77 -6.45 -25.20 35.58
C PRO A 77 -5.10 -25.77 35.14
N GLN A 78 -4.52 -26.66 35.96
CA GLN A 78 -3.41 -27.50 35.50
C GLN A 78 -3.86 -28.36 34.31
N GLY A 79 -2.95 -28.61 33.37
CA GLY A 79 -3.26 -29.31 32.13
C GLY A 79 -3.78 -28.39 31.03
N ARG A 80 -4.61 -28.93 30.12
CA ARG A 80 -5.04 -28.26 28.88
C ARG A 80 -6.41 -27.59 29.02
N LYS A 81 -6.53 -26.37 28.48
CA LYS A 81 -7.79 -25.65 28.29
C LYS A 81 -7.84 -25.05 26.89
N ILE A 82 -8.90 -25.34 26.13
CA ILE A 82 -9.11 -24.72 24.82
C ILE A 82 -10.00 -23.49 24.99
N ILE A 83 -9.59 -22.37 24.40
CA ILE A 83 -10.37 -21.13 24.33
C ILE A 83 -10.56 -20.71 22.87
N PHE A 84 -11.48 -19.78 22.66
CA PHE A 84 -11.62 -19.06 21.39
C PHE A 84 -11.11 -17.62 21.56
N HIS A 85 -10.20 -17.21 20.68
CA HIS A 85 -9.67 -15.85 20.59
C HIS A 85 -9.70 -15.41 19.13
N ALA A 86 -10.33 -14.27 18.83
CA ALA A 86 -10.48 -13.76 17.46
C ALA A 86 -10.96 -14.83 16.44
N ASN A 87 -11.97 -15.63 16.83
CA ASN A 87 -12.52 -16.76 16.06
C ASN A 87 -11.53 -17.90 15.76
N ARG A 88 -10.42 -18.00 16.50
CA ARG A 88 -9.46 -19.10 16.42
C ARG A 88 -9.38 -19.86 17.73
N ARG A 89 -9.19 -21.17 17.65
CA ARG A 89 -8.94 -22.00 18.83
C ARG A 89 -7.50 -21.84 19.28
N VAL A 90 -7.31 -21.62 20.57
CA VAL A 90 -6.01 -21.59 21.22
C VAL A 90 -6.05 -22.59 22.37
N GLU A 91 -5.08 -23.48 22.41
CA GLU A 91 -4.85 -24.32 23.57
C GLU A 91 -3.93 -23.59 24.54
N LEU A 92 -4.33 -23.55 25.80
CA LEU A 92 -3.52 -23.12 26.93
C LEU A 92 -3.17 -24.37 27.74
N SER A 93 -1.88 -24.67 27.86
CA SER A 93 -1.36 -25.76 28.67
C SER A 93 -0.64 -25.18 29.89
N ARG A 94 -1.05 -25.58 31.09
CA ARG A 94 -0.41 -25.17 32.34
C ARG A 94 0.27 -26.34 33.02
N SER A 95 1.53 -26.15 33.38
CA SER A 95 2.32 -27.06 34.21
C SER A 95 3.02 -26.27 35.32
N GLY A 96 2.49 -26.34 36.54
CA GLY A 96 2.94 -25.52 37.66
C GLY A 96 2.70 -24.03 37.37
N ASP A 97 3.78 -23.27 37.31
CA ASP A 97 3.80 -21.84 37.00
C ASP A 97 4.10 -21.54 35.52
N THR A 98 4.34 -22.59 34.72
CA THR A 98 4.56 -22.44 33.28
C THR A 98 3.23 -22.53 32.55
N VAL A 99 3.04 -21.60 31.60
CA VAL A 99 1.90 -21.60 30.68
C VAL A 99 2.42 -21.56 29.26
N GLU A 100 1.96 -22.51 28.44
CA GLU A 100 2.16 -22.52 27.00
C GLU A 100 0.84 -22.19 26.30
N ALA A 101 0.90 -21.35 25.27
CA ALA A 101 -0.23 -21.05 24.41
C ALA A 101 0.08 -21.51 22.98
N ARG A 102 -0.75 -22.39 22.43
CA ARG A 102 -0.62 -22.93 21.08
C ARG A 102 -1.85 -22.56 20.25
N LEU A 103 -1.63 -21.87 19.14
CA LEU A 103 -2.68 -21.66 18.14
C LEU A 103 -3.01 -23.00 17.47
N MET A 104 -4.27 -23.41 17.53
CA MET A 104 -4.73 -24.73 17.07
C MET A 104 -4.99 -24.76 15.56
N VAL A 105 -4.03 -24.25 14.78
CA VAL A 105 -4.12 -24.07 13.34
C VAL A 105 -2.87 -24.65 12.69
N CYS A 106 -3.06 -25.51 11.69
CA CYS A 106 -1.94 -26.10 10.97
C CYS A 106 -1.21 -25.03 10.14
N THR A 107 0.10 -25.16 10.02
CA THR A 107 0.92 -24.21 9.24
C THR A 107 0.93 -24.49 7.75
N HIS A 108 0.28 -25.57 7.30
CA HIS A 108 0.16 -25.93 5.88
C HIS A 108 -0.88 -25.06 5.18
N GLU A 109 -2.16 -25.24 5.53
CA GLU A 109 -3.30 -24.58 4.90
C GLU A 109 -4.30 -24.04 5.93
N PHE A 110 -3.84 -23.78 7.16
CA PHE A 110 -4.63 -23.15 8.22
C PHE A 110 -5.90 -23.92 8.64
N CYS A 111 -5.91 -25.24 8.44
CA CYS A 111 -6.94 -26.12 8.97
C CYS A 111 -6.86 -26.18 10.51
N ASP A 112 -8.01 -26.46 11.12
CA ASP A 112 -8.13 -26.72 12.54
C ASP A 112 -7.35 -27.99 12.96
N LEU A 113 -6.57 -27.87 14.04
CA LEU A 113 -5.87 -29.00 14.66
C LEU A 113 -6.74 -29.69 15.71
N ALA A 114 -6.65 -31.00 15.83
CA ALA A 114 -7.25 -31.78 16.89
C ALA A 114 -6.17 -32.53 17.68
N TRP A 115 -6.30 -32.57 19.00
CA TRP A 115 -5.45 -33.41 19.83
C TRP A 115 -5.76 -34.89 19.61
N HIS A 116 -4.73 -35.72 19.48
CA HIS A 116 -4.84 -37.16 19.28
C HIS A 116 -4.11 -37.91 20.40
N GLU A 117 -4.86 -38.28 21.44
CA GLU A 117 -4.32 -38.88 22.68
C GLU A 117 -3.47 -40.11 22.45
N ALA A 118 -3.85 -40.99 21.52
CA ALA A 118 -3.15 -42.26 21.32
C ALA A 118 -1.72 -42.11 20.79
N GLU A 119 -1.37 -40.96 20.20
CA GLU A 119 -0.03 -40.68 19.67
C GLU A 119 0.61 -39.44 20.31
N ASP A 120 -0.03 -38.86 21.32
CA ASP A 120 0.43 -37.66 22.03
C ASP A 120 0.83 -36.51 21.08
N ASN A 121 0.02 -36.28 20.04
CA ASN A 121 0.30 -35.27 19.00
C ASN A 121 -0.96 -34.53 18.54
N TYR A 122 -0.76 -33.45 17.79
CA TYR A 122 -1.86 -32.79 17.08
C TYR A 122 -1.97 -33.32 15.66
N ARG A 123 -3.21 -33.53 15.21
CA ARG A 123 -3.53 -33.97 13.87
C ARG A 123 -4.35 -32.95 13.11
N CYS A 124 -4.00 -32.79 11.84
CA CYS A 124 -4.77 -32.06 10.85
C CYS A 124 -5.48 -33.06 9.94
N ALA A 125 -6.83 -33.06 9.95
CA ALA A 125 -7.62 -33.99 9.14
C ALA A 125 -7.58 -33.71 7.62
N CYS A 126 -7.07 -32.54 7.20
CA CYS A 126 -7.03 -32.16 5.79
C CYS A 126 -5.98 -32.95 4.98
N HIS A 127 -4.75 -33.04 5.49
CA HIS A 127 -3.58 -33.55 4.76
C HIS A 127 -2.67 -34.39 5.65
N ASP A 128 -3.24 -35.06 6.66
CA ASP A 128 -2.54 -35.93 7.61
C ASP A 128 -1.33 -35.29 8.32
N GLY A 129 -1.36 -33.97 8.51
CA GLY A 129 -0.32 -33.25 9.24
C GLY A 129 -0.26 -33.70 10.71
N LYS A 130 0.95 -33.91 11.24
CA LYS A 130 1.24 -34.29 12.63
C LYS A 130 2.23 -33.32 13.26
N PHE A 131 1.96 -32.88 14.49
CA PHE A 131 2.75 -31.88 15.22
C PHE A 131 2.96 -32.27 16.68
#